data_AF-A0A6C7Q0Y9-F1
#
_entry.id   AF-A0A6C7Q0Y9-F1
#
_cell.length_a   1.000
_cell.length_b   1.000
_cell.length_c   1.000
_cell.angle_alpha   90.00
_cell.angle_beta   90.00
_cell.angle_gamma   90.00
#
_symmetry.space_group_name_H-M   'P 1'
#
loop_
_entity.id
_entity.type
_entity.pdbx_description
1 polymer ?
#
loop_
_entity_poly.entity_id
_entity_poly.type
_entity_poly.pdbx_seq_one_letter_code
_entity_poly.pdbx_strand_id
1 'polypeptide(L)'
;DFEKLKEKEYNPIISYFLNQHTNEKIKEFYGALFFALPISLELRNDVNYYGIAHLIAISGYHIGLLFSLIFFILAPIYSFFQKRYFPYRNLRLDLSILIFTLLLAYACLIGFVPSFVRSLIMAFWVFYLLCKNIKIINFFTLFCSILLCISLYPRLLFSIGFLFSILGVFYIFLYMHHFANKFNNLINIILLNIWTFFAMVLPVLYFFPLISYQQILGIILSGIFVIFYPLVLFLHLINYGDLLNFILDEFFKFKIYGTNIYIPFWIFISYLIASLISVRFKYLAFLCIFANFIPFIMIVI
;
A
#
# COMPACT_ATOMS: atom_id res chain seq x y z
N ASP A 1 7.93 12.23 22.68
CA ASP A 1 7.15 13.34 22.08
C ASP A 1 5.64 13.11 22.12
N PHE A 2 5.07 12.73 23.27
CA PHE A 2 3.62 12.59 23.45
C PHE A 2 2.91 13.95 23.65
N GLU A 3 3.64 15.02 23.97
CA GLU A 3 3.07 16.35 24.19
C GLU A 3 2.76 17.11 22.90
N LYS A 4 3.44 16.81 21.78
CA LYS A 4 3.21 17.49 20.50
C LYS A 4 1.90 17.11 19.79
N LEU A 5 1.20 16.08 20.27
CA LEU A 5 -0.11 15.68 19.76
C LEU A 5 -1.26 16.45 20.43
N LYS A 6 -1.05 17.04 21.61
CA LYS A 6 -2.10 17.76 22.36
C LYS A 6 -2.29 19.22 21.90
N GLU A 7 -1.34 19.81 21.18
CA GLU A 7 -1.36 21.25 20.85
C GLU A 7 -1.51 21.59 19.36
N LYS A 8 -1.69 20.60 18.46
CA LYS A 8 -2.07 20.91 17.08
C LYS A 8 -3.59 21.00 16.98
N GLU A 9 -4.11 22.20 16.75
CA GLU A 9 -5.45 22.36 16.19
C GLU A 9 -5.49 21.60 14.87
N TYR A 10 -6.04 20.39 14.92
CA TYR A 10 -6.27 19.59 13.75
C TYR A 10 -7.28 20.30 12.86
N ASN A 11 -7.11 20.15 11.54
CA ASN A 11 -8.11 20.58 10.58
C ASN A 11 -9.49 20.05 11.00
N PRO A 12 -10.59 20.83 10.88
CA PRO A 12 -11.93 20.40 11.30
C PRO A 12 -12.31 19.01 10.77
N ILE A 13 -11.88 18.64 9.56
CA ILE A 13 -12.13 17.31 8.98
C ILE A 13 -11.47 16.20 9.81
N ILE A 14 -10.22 16.39 10.23
CA ILE A 14 -9.48 15.41 11.04
C ILE A 14 -10.16 15.28 12.39
N SER A 15 -10.51 16.41 13.02
CA SER A 15 -11.20 16.40 14.31
C SER A 15 -12.56 15.70 14.24
N TYR A 16 -13.31 15.89 13.14
CA TYR A 16 -14.60 15.24 12.91
C TYR A 16 -14.49 13.71 12.86
N PHE A 17 -13.45 13.17 12.22
CA PHE A 17 -13.20 11.72 12.19
C PHE A 17 -12.78 11.22 13.57
N LEU A 18 -11.80 11.87 14.21
CA LEU A 18 -11.23 11.39 15.47
C LEU A 18 -12.19 11.49 16.67
N ASN A 19 -13.12 12.45 16.65
CA ASN A 19 -14.09 12.64 17.73
C ASN A 19 -15.21 11.61 17.77
N GLN A 20 -15.35 10.78 16.73
CA GLN A 20 -16.30 9.66 16.75
C GLN A 20 -15.82 8.63 17.79
N HIS A 21 -14.52 8.32 17.82
CA HIS A 21 -13.98 7.29 18.69
C HIS A 21 -13.80 7.73 20.16
N THR A 22 -13.88 6.75 21.06
CA THR A 22 -13.57 6.94 22.49
C THR A 22 -12.20 6.38 22.85
N ASN A 23 -11.84 5.21 22.32
CA ASN A 23 -10.57 4.53 22.58
C ASN A 23 -9.40 5.21 21.85
N GLU A 24 -8.33 5.55 22.57
CA GLU A 24 -7.14 6.20 22.03
C GLU A 24 -6.44 5.38 20.95
N LYS A 25 -6.34 4.05 21.09
CA LYS A 25 -5.69 3.19 20.07
C LYS A 25 -6.44 3.20 18.75
N ILE A 26 -7.78 3.24 18.82
CA ILE A 26 -8.64 3.30 17.64
C ILE A 26 -8.53 4.67 16.97
N LYS A 27 -8.47 5.76 17.76
CA LYS A 27 -8.19 7.10 17.24
C LYS A 27 -6.85 7.14 16.51
N GLU A 28 -5.79 6.57 17.09
CA GLU A 28 -4.49 6.49 16.44
C GLU A 28 -4.55 5.67 15.15
N PHE A 29 -5.26 4.54 15.15
CA PHE A 29 -5.42 3.70 13.98
C PHE A 29 -6.10 4.44 12.83
N TYR A 30 -7.28 5.04 13.05
CA TYR A 30 -7.99 5.78 11.99
C TYR A 30 -7.28 7.09 11.61
N GLY A 31 -6.61 7.74 12.58
CA GLY A 31 -5.75 8.89 12.34
C GLY A 31 -4.59 8.55 11.39
N ALA A 32 -3.95 7.40 11.57
CA ALA A 32 -2.91 6.92 10.68
C ALA A 32 -3.48 6.50 9.31
N LEU A 33 -4.60 5.77 9.31
CA LEU A 33 -5.24 5.22 8.11
C LEU A 33 -5.70 6.31 7.13
N PHE A 34 -6.33 7.39 7.62
CA PHE A 34 -6.90 8.44 6.78
C PHE A 34 -6.02 9.68 6.67
N PHE A 35 -5.20 9.97 7.67
CA PHE A 35 -4.46 11.24 7.74
C PHE A 35 -2.95 11.08 7.94
N ALA A 36 -2.43 9.85 7.92
CA ALA A 36 -1.02 9.53 8.17
C ALA A 36 -0.46 10.17 9.45
N LEU A 37 -1.30 10.28 10.48
CA LEU A 37 -0.86 10.70 11.81
C LEU A 37 0.11 9.66 12.41
N PRO A 38 1.04 10.10 13.26
CA PRO A 38 1.96 9.19 13.91
C PRO A 38 1.20 8.25 14.87
N ILE A 39 1.65 7.01 14.94
CA ILE A 39 1.10 5.97 15.83
C ILE A 39 2.01 5.74 17.03
N SER A 40 1.42 5.36 18.16
CA SER A 40 2.15 4.92 19.36
C SER A 40 2.99 3.67 19.09
N LEU A 41 3.97 3.41 19.97
CA LEU A 41 4.77 2.20 19.92
C LEU A 41 3.92 0.93 20.12
N GLU A 42 2.88 1.02 20.95
CA GLU A 42 1.97 -0.10 21.19
C GLU A 42 1.23 -0.50 19.91
N LEU A 43 0.52 0.45 19.27
CA LEU A 43 -0.20 0.18 18.03
C LEU A 43 0.77 -0.27 16.92
N ARG A 44 1.96 0.35 16.83
CA ARG A 44 2.98 -0.07 15.86
C ARG A 44 3.38 -1.54 16.05
N ASN A 45 3.56 -1.98 17.29
CA ASN A 45 3.89 -3.37 17.56
C ASN A 45 2.74 -4.29 17.15
N ASP A 46 1.51 -3.98 17.54
CA ASP A 46 0.32 -4.78 17.20
C ASP A 46 0.18 -4.96 15.67
N VAL A 47 0.38 -3.87 14.94
CA VAL A 47 0.35 -3.82 13.48
C VAL A 47 1.49 -4.63 12.84
N ASN A 48 2.69 -4.61 13.42
CA ASN A 48 3.83 -5.39 12.93
C ASN A 48 3.64 -6.89 13.18
N TYR A 49 2.99 -7.30 14.28
CA TYR A 49 2.61 -8.69 14.52
C TYR A 49 1.68 -9.22 13.42
N TYR A 50 0.76 -8.39 12.92
CA TYR A 50 -0.09 -8.75 11.78
C TYR A 50 0.58 -8.60 10.40
N GLY A 51 1.75 -7.95 10.32
CA GLY A 51 2.40 -7.67 9.03
C GLY A 51 1.66 -6.64 8.17
N ILE A 52 0.72 -5.89 8.76
CA ILE A 52 -0.17 -4.96 8.05
C ILE A 52 0.30 -3.50 8.13
N ALA A 53 1.53 -3.25 8.59
CA ALA A 53 2.10 -1.89 8.65
C ALA A 53 2.00 -1.15 7.32
N HIS A 54 2.17 -1.86 6.21
CA HIS A 54 2.05 -1.32 4.86
C HIS A 54 0.60 -0.99 4.43
N LEU A 55 -0.40 -1.61 5.06
CA LEU A 55 -1.83 -1.33 4.83
C LEU A 55 -2.31 -0.12 5.62
N ILE A 56 -1.67 0.21 6.74
CA ILE A 56 -2.05 1.38 7.56
C ILE A 56 -1.26 2.62 7.13
N ALA A 57 0.01 2.44 6.77
CA ALA A 57 0.80 3.52 6.20
C ALA A 57 0.22 3.88 4.82
N ILE A 58 -0.20 5.15 4.67
CA ILE A 58 -0.73 5.65 3.40
C ILE A 58 0.33 5.46 2.31
N SER A 59 -0.04 4.72 1.27
CA SER A 59 0.85 4.19 0.24
C SER A 59 0.19 4.21 -1.13
N GLY A 60 0.91 3.77 -2.19
CA GLY A 60 0.35 3.67 -3.53
C GLY A 60 -0.86 2.74 -3.66
N TYR A 61 -1.00 1.77 -2.75
CA TYR A 61 -2.19 0.94 -2.66
C TYR A 61 -3.44 1.78 -2.34
N HIS A 62 -3.33 2.73 -1.42
CA HIS A 62 -4.42 3.66 -1.08
C HIS A 62 -4.77 4.56 -2.25
N ILE A 63 -3.78 5.04 -3.01
CA ILE A 63 -4.02 5.83 -4.21
C ILE A 63 -4.82 5.02 -5.24
N GLY A 64 -4.43 3.77 -5.49
CA GLY A 64 -5.16 2.89 -6.41
C GLY A 64 -6.59 2.61 -5.95
N LEU A 65 -6.78 2.40 -4.65
CA LEU A 65 -8.10 2.15 -4.06
C LEU A 65 -8.99 3.39 -4.12
N LEU A 66 -8.50 4.55 -3.65
CA LEU A 66 -9.21 5.83 -3.73
C LEU A 66 -9.54 6.19 -5.18
N PHE A 67 -8.59 6.02 -6.09
CA PHE A 67 -8.80 6.29 -7.51
C PHE A 67 -9.94 5.41 -8.05
N SER A 68 -9.90 4.11 -7.79
CA SER A 68 -10.92 3.16 -8.27
C SER A 68 -12.29 3.43 -7.64
N LEU A 69 -12.33 3.75 -6.35
CA LEU A 69 -13.56 4.07 -5.61
C LEU A 69 -14.22 5.33 -6.17
N ILE A 70 -13.48 6.42 -6.27
CA ILE A 70 -14.01 7.69 -6.79
C ILE A 70 -14.42 7.51 -8.26
N PHE A 71 -13.62 6.79 -9.05
CA PHE A 71 -13.96 6.49 -10.44
C PHE A 71 -15.26 5.70 -10.53
N PHE A 72 -15.45 4.65 -9.73
CA PHE A 72 -16.65 3.82 -9.78
C PHE A 72 -17.91 4.57 -9.34
N ILE A 73 -17.80 5.47 -8.36
CA ILE A 73 -18.91 6.31 -7.91
C ILE A 73 -19.27 7.37 -8.97
N LEU A 74 -18.27 8.05 -9.53
CA LEU A 74 -18.49 9.17 -10.45
C LEU A 74 -18.77 8.72 -11.90
N ALA A 75 -18.26 7.57 -12.33
CA ALA A 75 -18.44 7.06 -13.69
C ALA A 75 -19.90 6.95 -14.15
N PRO A 76 -20.83 6.33 -13.39
CA PRO A 76 -22.23 6.24 -13.82
C PRO A 76 -22.86 7.63 -13.93
N ILE A 77 -22.62 8.50 -12.94
CA ILE A 77 -23.15 9.88 -12.89
C ILE A 77 -22.64 10.68 -14.09
N TYR A 78 -21.32 10.70 -14.29
CA TYR A 78 -20.70 11.43 -15.40
C TYR A 78 -21.11 10.87 -16.76
N SER A 79 -21.20 9.54 -16.90
CA SER A 79 -21.62 8.90 -18.16
C SER A 79 -23.03 9.32 -18.59
N PHE A 80 -23.94 9.52 -17.63
CA PHE A 80 -25.30 9.99 -17.90
C PHE A 80 -25.29 11.41 -18.48
N PHE A 81 -24.57 12.34 -17.84
CA PHE A 81 -24.46 13.72 -18.33
C PHE A 81 -23.68 13.83 -19.63
N GLN A 82 -22.58 13.08 -19.76
CA GLN A 82 -21.73 13.10 -20.95
C GLN A 82 -22.51 12.62 -22.19
N LYS A 83 -23.25 11.52 -22.10
CA LYS A 83 -24.06 11.01 -23.23
C LYS A 83 -25.13 12.01 -23.67
N ARG A 84 -25.67 12.80 -22.74
CA ARG A 84 -26.74 13.77 -23.01
C ARG A 84 -26.23 15.11 -23.54
N TYR A 85 -25.13 15.62 -22.99
CA TYR A 85 -24.68 17.00 -23.24
C TYR A 85 -23.33 17.09 -23.96
N PHE A 86 -22.40 16.14 -23.73
CA PHE A 86 -21.01 16.23 -24.20
C PHE A 86 -20.46 14.88 -24.76
N PRO A 87 -21.09 14.30 -25.80
CA PRO A 87 -20.75 12.95 -26.27
C PRO A 87 -19.33 12.83 -26.86
N TYR A 88 -18.71 13.95 -27.24
CA TYR A 88 -17.37 13.99 -27.84
C TYR A 88 -16.22 13.87 -26.83
N ARG A 89 -16.49 14.02 -25.52
CA ARG A 89 -15.43 13.94 -24.50
C ARG A 89 -15.05 12.50 -24.18
N ASN A 90 -13.87 12.30 -23.60
CA ASN A 90 -13.45 10.97 -23.14
C ASN A 90 -13.68 10.83 -21.63
N LEU A 91 -14.65 9.99 -21.27
CA LEU A 91 -15.03 9.69 -19.88
C LEU A 91 -13.83 9.38 -18.99
N ARG A 92 -12.95 8.51 -19.48
CA ARG A 92 -11.84 8.00 -18.66
C ARG A 92 -10.83 9.09 -18.37
N LEU A 93 -10.53 9.92 -19.37
CA LEU A 93 -9.57 11.01 -19.24
C LEU A 93 -10.10 12.09 -18.30
N ASP A 94 -11.34 12.54 -18.50
CA ASP A 94 -11.95 13.60 -17.69
C ASP A 94 -12.02 13.21 -16.21
N LEU A 95 -12.51 11.99 -15.92
CA LEU A 95 -12.57 11.49 -14.56
C LEU A 95 -11.17 11.28 -13.96
N SER A 96 -10.21 10.80 -14.75
CA SER A 96 -8.84 10.64 -14.25
C SER A 96 -8.25 11.98 -13.82
N ILE A 97 -8.41 13.03 -14.64
CA ILE A 97 -7.93 14.38 -14.30
C ILE A 97 -8.60 14.87 -13.01
N LEU A 98 -9.93 14.76 -12.91
CA LEU A 98 -10.68 15.15 -11.71
C LEU A 98 -10.18 14.41 -10.47
N ILE A 99 -10.01 13.10 -10.56
CA ILE A 99 -9.55 12.26 -9.45
C ILE A 99 -8.11 12.62 -9.05
N PHE A 100 -7.22 12.88 -10.00
CA PHE A 100 -5.87 13.36 -9.70
C PHE A 100 -5.87 14.71 -9.00
N THR A 101 -6.78 15.62 -9.38
CA THR A 101 -6.98 16.88 -8.66
C THR A 101 -7.44 16.65 -7.21
N LEU A 102 -8.38 15.71 -6.99
CA LEU A 102 -8.81 15.33 -5.64
C LEU A 102 -7.69 14.68 -4.83
N LEU A 103 -6.87 13.81 -5.44
CA LEU A 103 -5.71 13.19 -4.80
C LEU A 103 -4.63 14.21 -4.43
N LEU A 104 -4.44 15.25 -5.25
CA LEU A 104 -3.57 16.38 -4.92
C LEU A 104 -4.11 17.20 -3.75
N ALA A 105 -5.41 17.49 -3.72
CA ALA A 105 -6.04 18.14 -2.58
C ALA A 105 -5.90 17.30 -1.30
N TYR A 106 -6.05 15.98 -1.40
CA TYR A 106 -5.81 15.05 -0.31
C TYR A 106 -4.33 15.04 0.15
N ALA A 107 -3.38 15.14 -0.79
CA ALA A 107 -1.96 15.31 -0.46
C ALA A 107 -1.71 16.55 0.41
N CYS A 108 -2.38 17.66 0.09
CA CYS A 108 -2.32 18.90 0.87
C CYS A 108 -2.90 18.71 2.28
N LEU A 109 -4.02 17.98 2.43
CA LEU A 109 -4.64 17.70 3.72
C LEU A 109 -3.73 16.89 4.66
N ILE A 110 -3.02 15.90 4.12
CA ILE A 110 -2.11 15.04 4.89
C ILE A 110 -0.74 15.70 5.13
N GLY A 111 -0.43 16.80 4.41
CA GLY A 111 0.85 17.49 4.54
C GLY A 111 1.99 16.81 3.77
N PHE A 112 1.71 16.31 2.56
CA PHE A 112 2.71 15.78 1.62
C PHE A 112 3.62 14.67 2.22
N VAL A 113 3.00 13.69 2.87
CA VAL A 113 3.73 12.54 3.44
C VAL A 113 4.57 11.83 2.35
N PRO A 114 5.86 11.57 2.60
CA PRO A 114 6.78 11.10 1.55
C PRO A 114 6.36 9.83 0.82
N SER A 115 5.74 8.87 1.50
CA SER A 115 5.24 7.63 0.88
C SER A 115 4.14 7.93 -0.15
N PHE A 116 3.19 8.79 0.21
CA PHE A 116 2.08 9.19 -0.66
C PHE A 116 2.58 9.98 -1.86
N VAL A 117 3.46 10.97 -1.66
CA VAL A 117 3.99 11.83 -2.74
C VAL A 117 4.69 11.00 -3.82
N ARG A 118 5.54 10.03 -3.42
CA ARG A 118 6.21 9.15 -4.40
C ARG A 118 5.22 8.35 -5.21
N SER A 119 4.23 7.76 -4.56
CA SER A 119 3.20 6.99 -5.25
C SER A 119 2.33 7.86 -6.15
N LEU A 120 2.07 9.12 -5.78
CA LEU A 120 1.35 10.08 -6.59
C LEU A 120 2.15 10.46 -7.85
N ILE A 121 3.46 10.71 -7.73
CA ILE A 121 4.37 10.95 -8.86
C ILE A 121 4.38 9.74 -9.81
N MET A 122 4.51 8.53 -9.26
CA MET A 122 4.46 7.30 -10.06
C MET A 122 3.09 7.13 -10.75
N ALA A 123 1.99 7.47 -10.09
CA ALA A 123 0.65 7.42 -10.68
C ALA A 123 0.49 8.43 -11.83
N PHE A 124 1.00 9.66 -11.68
CA PHE A 124 1.04 10.64 -12.77
C PHE A 124 1.88 10.14 -13.96
N TRP A 125 3.03 9.53 -13.68
CA TRP A 125 3.88 8.95 -14.72
C TRP A 125 3.16 7.82 -15.48
N VAL A 126 2.51 6.90 -14.77
CA VAL A 126 1.71 5.84 -15.38
C VAL A 126 0.54 6.40 -16.19
N PHE A 127 -0.14 7.43 -15.68
CA PHE A 127 -1.21 8.11 -16.40
C PHE A 127 -0.72 8.77 -17.69
N TYR A 128 0.43 9.44 -17.65
CA TYR A 128 1.06 10.00 -18.86
C TYR A 128 1.39 8.91 -19.90
N LEU A 129 1.97 7.79 -19.47
CA LEU A 129 2.27 6.66 -20.35
C LEU A 129 0.99 6.05 -20.96
N LEU A 130 -0.08 5.96 -20.17
CA LEU A 130 -1.41 5.53 -20.63
C LEU A 130 -1.95 6.46 -21.73
N CYS A 131 -1.88 7.78 -21.53
CA CYS A 131 -2.30 8.74 -22.55
C CYS A 131 -1.50 8.63 -23.85
N LYS A 132 -0.25 8.16 -23.78
CA LYS A 132 0.63 7.93 -24.95
C LYS A 132 0.57 6.50 -25.49
N ASN A 133 -0.30 5.63 -24.97
CA ASN A 133 -0.40 4.22 -25.34
C ASN A 133 0.93 3.44 -25.21
N ILE A 134 1.80 3.84 -24.28
CA ILE A 134 3.06 3.14 -24.00
C ILE A 134 2.77 1.96 -23.06
N LYS A 135 3.44 0.82 -23.29
CA LYS A 135 3.31 -0.37 -22.44
C LYS A 135 3.75 -0.06 -21.00
N ILE A 136 2.82 -0.14 -20.05
CA ILE A 136 3.05 0.17 -18.63
C ILE A 136 3.88 -0.91 -17.93
N ILE A 137 3.55 -2.19 -18.20
CA ILE A 137 4.18 -3.35 -17.54
C ILE A 137 5.48 -3.68 -18.27
N ASN A 138 6.53 -2.92 -17.97
CA ASN A 138 7.87 -3.12 -18.50
C ASN A 138 8.92 -2.76 -17.44
N PHE A 139 9.98 -3.53 -17.31
CA PHE A 139 11.07 -3.19 -16.39
C PHE A 139 11.75 -1.86 -16.74
N PHE A 140 11.76 -1.48 -18.02
CA PHE A 140 12.26 -0.18 -18.45
C PHE A 140 11.42 0.99 -17.92
N THR A 141 10.08 0.87 -17.94
CA THR A 141 9.20 1.95 -17.42
C THR A 141 9.32 2.11 -15.90
N LEU A 142 9.56 1.00 -15.18
CA LEU A 142 9.92 1.02 -13.76
C LEU A 142 11.26 1.72 -13.53
N PHE A 143 12.27 1.41 -14.32
CA PHE A 143 13.57 2.09 -14.21
C PHE A 143 13.46 3.60 -14.47
N CYS A 144 12.69 4.01 -15.48
CA CYS A 144 12.41 5.42 -15.73
C CYS A 144 11.67 6.09 -14.57
N SER A 145 10.71 5.42 -13.93
CA SER A 145 9.98 6.00 -12.80
C SER A 145 10.88 6.19 -11.57
N ILE A 146 11.83 5.28 -11.36
CA ILE A 146 12.86 5.39 -10.31
C ILE A 146 13.76 6.59 -10.57
N LEU A 147 14.28 6.74 -11.79
CA LEU A 147 15.12 7.88 -12.18
C LEU A 147 14.38 9.21 -12.03
N LEU A 148 13.11 9.26 -12.43
CA LEU A 148 12.27 10.44 -12.28
C LEU A 148 12.12 10.82 -10.79
N CYS A 149 11.83 9.86 -9.92
CA CYS A 149 11.71 10.11 -8.48
C CYS A 149 13.04 10.61 -7.87
N ILE A 150 14.16 10.00 -8.24
CA ILE A 150 15.50 10.40 -7.75
C ILE A 150 15.87 11.79 -8.27
N SER A 151 15.53 12.12 -9.51
CA SER A 151 15.76 13.44 -10.10
C SER A 151 15.01 14.55 -9.38
N LEU A 152 13.80 14.27 -8.86
CA LEU A 152 13.02 15.25 -8.10
C LEU A 152 13.50 15.37 -6.64
N TYR A 153 13.89 14.26 -6.01
CA TYR A 153 14.39 14.26 -4.63
C TYR A 153 15.51 13.23 -4.44
N PRO A 154 16.79 13.63 -4.57
CA PRO A 154 17.93 12.71 -4.50
C PRO A 154 18.06 11.96 -3.18
N ARG A 155 17.59 12.56 -2.07
CA ARG A 155 17.55 11.95 -0.73
C ARG A 155 16.73 10.65 -0.69
N LEU A 156 15.87 10.37 -1.68
CA LEU A 156 15.10 9.13 -1.76
C LEU A 156 15.97 7.87 -1.80
N LEU A 157 17.19 7.95 -2.35
CA LEU A 157 18.13 6.83 -2.43
C LEU A 157 18.44 6.21 -1.06
N PHE A 158 18.44 7.03 0.00
CA PHE A 158 18.71 6.59 1.37
C PHE A 158 17.45 6.24 2.15
N SER A 159 16.27 6.32 1.53
CA SER A 159 15.00 6.06 2.22
C SER A 159 14.56 4.61 2.06
N ILE A 160 14.42 3.91 3.19
CA ILE A 160 13.98 2.50 3.25
C ILE A 160 12.61 2.32 2.59
N GLY A 161 11.69 3.26 2.81
CA GLY A 161 10.37 3.21 2.18
C GLY A 161 10.40 3.35 0.65
N PHE A 162 11.41 4.00 0.07
CA PHE A 162 11.54 4.05 -1.40
C PHE A 162 12.00 2.71 -1.94
N LEU A 163 12.97 2.08 -1.28
CA LEU A 163 13.42 0.73 -1.61
C LEU A 163 12.25 -0.26 -1.60
N PHE A 164 11.39 -0.24 -0.56
CA PHE A 164 10.21 -1.09 -0.51
C PHE A 164 9.18 -0.78 -1.60
N SER A 165 8.99 0.50 -1.95
CA SER A 165 8.12 0.86 -3.07
C SER A 165 8.64 0.29 -4.40
N ILE A 166 9.96 0.34 -4.63
CA ILE A 166 10.60 -0.20 -5.83
C ILE A 166 10.45 -1.72 -5.86
N LEU A 167 10.80 -2.41 -4.78
CA LEU A 167 10.73 -3.87 -4.69
C LEU A 167 9.29 -4.37 -4.84
N GLY A 168 8.31 -3.68 -4.25
CA GLY A 168 6.90 -4.05 -4.40
C GLY A 168 6.45 -4.02 -5.85
N VAL A 169 6.69 -2.92 -6.56
CA VAL A 169 6.34 -2.80 -7.99
C VAL A 169 7.17 -3.78 -8.84
N PHE A 170 8.44 -3.97 -8.51
CA PHE A 170 9.32 -4.93 -9.18
C PHE A 170 8.77 -6.36 -9.08
N TYR A 171 8.35 -6.80 -7.90
CA TYR A 171 7.78 -8.14 -7.71
C TYR A 171 6.43 -8.31 -8.39
N ILE A 172 5.62 -7.25 -8.48
CA ILE A 172 4.40 -7.25 -9.30
C ILE A 172 4.77 -7.48 -10.77
N PHE A 173 5.75 -6.73 -11.30
CA PHE A 173 6.18 -6.86 -12.69
C PHE A 173 6.79 -8.22 -12.98
N LEU A 174 7.58 -8.75 -12.05
CA LEU A 174 8.18 -10.08 -12.14
C LEU A 174 7.12 -11.19 -12.22
N TYR A 175 6.08 -11.11 -11.38
CA TYR A 175 4.94 -12.03 -11.46
C TYR A 175 4.24 -11.93 -12.81
N MET A 176 3.90 -10.69 -13.21
CA MET A 176 3.18 -10.44 -14.47
C MET A 176 3.96 -10.90 -15.69
N HIS A 177 5.29 -10.77 -15.66
CA HIS A 177 6.17 -11.18 -16.75
C HIS A 177 6.21 -12.71 -16.97
N HIS A 178 6.27 -13.49 -15.89
CA HIS A 178 6.49 -14.95 -15.98
C HIS A 178 5.22 -15.79 -15.88
N PHE A 179 4.19 -15.31 -15.17
CA PHE A 179 3.07 -16.15 -14.73
C PHE A 179 1.70 -15.68 -15.19
N ALA A 180 1.50 -14.38 -15.45
CA ALA A 180 0.15 -13.85 -15.74
C ALA A 180 -0.56 -14.54 -16.91
N ASN A 181 0.18 -14.90 -17.97
CA ASN A 181 -0.41 -15.53 -19.17
C ASN A 181 -0.87 -16.98 -18.95
N LYS A 182 -0.58 -17.59 -17.80
CA LYS A 182 -0.88 -19.00 -17.52
C LYS A 182 -2.19 -19.21 -16.79
N PHE A 183 -2.74 -18.17 -16.17
CA PHE A 183 -3.92 -18.28 -15.31
C PHE A 183 -4.98 -17.25 -15.71
N ASN A 184 -6.22 -17.50 -15.27
CA ASN A 184 -7.31 -16.57 -15.45
C ASN A 184 -7.14 -15.34 -14.53
N ASN A 185 -7.79 -14.23 -14.85
CA ASN A 185 -7.64 -12.94 -14.15
C ASN A 185 -7.92 -13.04 -12.64
N LEU A 186 -8.95 -13.78 -12.23
CA LEU A 186 -9.28 -13.97 -10.81
C LEU A 186 -8.17 -14.72 -10.05
N ILE A 187 -7.63 -15.78 -10.66
CA ILE A 187 -6.54 -16.57 -10.07
C ILE A 187 -5.26 -15.72 -10.01
N ASN A 188 -4.99 -14.92 -11.04
CA ASN A 188 -3.86 -14.00 -11.06
C ASN A 188 -3.92 -12.99 -9.90
N ILE A 189 -5.10 -12.46 -9.54
CA ILE A 189 -5.24 -11.53 -8.41
C ILE A 189 -4.84 -12.20 -7.09
N ILE A 190 -5.35 -13.40 -6.84
CA ILE A 190 -5.06 -14.16 -5.60
C ILE A 190 -3.57 -14.52 -5.54
N LEU A 191 -3.04 -15.08 -6.63
CA LEU A 191 -1.64 -15.49 -6.72
C LEU A 191 -0.68 -14.30 -6.66
N LEU A 192 -1.02 -13.15 -7.23
CA LEU A 192 -0.21 -11.94 -7.14
C LEU A 192 -0.11 -11.45 -5.69
N ASN A 193 -1.21 -11.49 -4.94
CA ASN A 193 -1.22 -11.12 -3.52
C ASN A 193 -0.31 -12.07 -2.69
N ILE A 194 -0.45 -13.37 -2.89
CA ILE A 194 0.41 -14.38 -2.25
C ILE A 194 1.88 -14.18 -2.65
N TRP A 195 2.14 -13.99 -3.94
CA TRP A 195 3.49 -13.78 -4.50
C TRP A 195 4.18 -12.58 -3.87
N THR A 196 3.51 -11.42 -3.90
CA THR A 196 4.09 -10.16 -3.43
C THR A 196 4.31 -10.16 -1.93
N PHE A 197 3.42 -10.80 -1.15
CA PHE A 197 3.62 -11.03 0.27
C PHE A 197 4.92 -11.79 0.52
N PHE A 198 5.05 -13.00 -0.03
CA PHE A 198 6.25 -13.84 0.21
C PHE A 198 7.52 -13.20 -0.33
N ALA A 199 7.49 -12.60 -1.52
CA ALA A 199 8.67 -11.98 -2.12
C ALA A 199 9.22 -10.80 -1.29
N MET A 200 8.39 -10.15 -0.48
CA MET A 200 8.77 -9.01 0.37
C MET A 200 9.22 -9.39 1.79
N VAL A 201 9.07 -10.64 2.22
CA VAL A 201 9.40 -11.06 3.60
C VAL A 201 10.87 -10.77 3.94
N LEU A 202 11.85 -11.30 3.19
CA LEU A 202 13.28 -11.08 3.45
C LEU A 202 13.67 -9.60 3.43
N PRO A 203 13.27 -8.82 2.39
CA PRO A 203 13.54 -7.40 2.36
C PRO A 203 13.01 -6.66 3.58
N VAL A 204 11.82 -7.01 4.07
CA VAL A 204 11.22 -6.40 5.26
C VAL A 204 11.98 -6.84 6.53
N LEU A 205 12.26 -8.14 6.69
CA LEU A 205 12.95 -8.70 7.86
C LEU A 205 14.35 -8.13 8.08
N TYR A 206 15.05 -7.80 7.00
CA TYR A 206 16.36 -7.16 7.09
C TYR A 206 16.32 -5.81 7.85
N PHE A 207 15.24 -5.03 7.69
CA PHE A 207 15.08 -3.75 8.39
C PHE A 207 14.24 -3.86 9.67
N PHE A 208 13.28 -4.80 9.70
CA PHE A 208 12.34 -5.01 10.79
C PHE A 208 12.38 -6.48 11.21
N PRO A 209 13.17 -6.86 12.21
CA PRO A 209 13.49 -8.27 12.50
C PRO A 209 12.31 -9.08 13.03
N LEU A 210 11.18 -8.45 13.34
CA LEU A 210 10.01 -9.12 13.92
C LEU A 210 9.31 -9.99 12.87
N ILE A 211 9.25 -11.28 13.14
CA ILE A 211 8.46 -12.25 12.39
C ILE A 211 7.44 -12.94 13.30
N SER A 212 6.25 -13.21 12.78
CA SER A 212 5.21 -13.95 13.48
C SER A 212 4.39 -14.78 12.48
N TYR A 213 3.76 -15.85 12.93
CA TYR A 213 2.81 -16.60 12.09
C TYR A 213 1.57 -15.79 11.71
N GLN A 214 1.24 -14.80 12.53
CA GLN A 214 0.10 -13.92 12.32
C GLN A 214 0.27 -13.04 11.07
N GLN A 215 1.51 -12.80 10.61
CA GLN A 215 1.78 -12.08 9.36
C GLN A 215 1.17 -12.77 8.12
N ILE A 216 0.99 -14.10 8.14
CA ILE A 216 0.36 -14.84 7.04
C ILE A 216 -1.10 -14.39 6.85
N LEU A 217 -1.78 -13.99 7.93
CA LEU A 217 -3.12 -13.39 7.85
C LEU A 217 -3.10 -12.08 7.05
N GLY A 218 -1.95 -11.42 6.93
CA GLY A 218 -1.76 -10.23 6.09
C GLY A 218 -2.20 -10.43 4.64
N ILE A 219 -2.10 -11.66 4.10
CA ILE A 219 -2.59 -12.00 2.74
C ILE A 219 -4.12 -11.88 2.67
N ILE A 220 -4.81 -12.37 3.69
CA ILE A 220 -6.28 -12.32 3.76
C ILE A 220 -6.72 -10.89 4.07
N LEU A 221 -6.04 -10.24 5.03
CA LEU A 221 -6.32 -8.88 5.46
C LEU A 221 -6.13 -7.88 4.33
N SER A 222 -5.14 -8.03 3.45
CA SER A 222 -4.97 -7.14 2.29
C SER A 222 -6.14 -7.22 1.32
N GLY A 223 -6.73 -8.42 1.14
CA GLY A 223 -7.96 -8.61 0.37
C GLY A 223 -9.18 -7.99 1.05
N ILE A 224 -9.36 -8.24 2.34
CA ILE A 224 -10.44 -7.64 3.14
C ILE A 224 -10.34 -6.11 3.14
N PHE A 225 -9.13 -5.56 3.13
CA PHE A 225 -8.87 -4.13 3.14
C PHE A 225 -9.50 -3.40 1.96
N VAL A 226 -9.61 -4.05 0.78
CA VAL A 226 -10.28 -3.50 -0.41
C VAL A 226 -11.71 -3.08 -0.09
N ILE A 227 -12.40 -3.83 0.78
CA ILE A 227 -13.79 -3.59 1.17
C ILE A 227 -13.85 -2.76 2.46
N PHE A 228 -12.99 -3.09 3.43
CA PHE A 228 -12.94 -2.43 4.73
C PHE A 228 -12.66 -0.93 4.61
N TYR A 229 -11.67 -0.53 3.81
CA TYR A 229 -11.29 0.88 3.71
C TYR A 229 -12.43 1.77 3.16
N PRO A 230 -13.10 1.44 2.02
CA PRO A 230 -14.29 2.14 1.56
C PRO A 230 -15.43 2.19 2.58
N LEU A 231 -15.70 1.06 3.22
CA LEU A 231 -16.80 0.93 4.17
C LEU A 231 -16.59 1.85 5.37
N VAL A 232 -15.40 1.79 5.98
CA VAL A 232 -15.05 2.65 7.11
C VAL A 232 -15.05 4.11 6.71
N LEU A 233 -14.50 4.46 5.55
CA LEU A 233 -14.53 5.84 5.06
C LEU A 233 -15.97 6.34 4.94
N PHE A 234 -16.86 5.54 4.36
CA PHE A 234 -18.27 5.87 4.25
C PHE A 234 -18.94 6.03 5.62
N LEU A 235 -18.70 5.10 6.55
CA LEU A 235 -19.24 5.18 7.92
C LEU A 235 -18.82 6.45 8.64
N HIS A 236 -17.57 6.89 8.49
CA HIS A 236 -17.09 8.13 9.10
C HIS A 236 -17.76 9.36 8.49
N LEU A 237 -18.03 9.36 7.18
CA LEU A 237 -18.72 10.46 6.50
C LEU A 237 -20.18 10.63 6.97
N ILE A 238 -20.83 9.56 7.44
CA ILE A 238 -22.20 9.59 7.96
C ILE A 238 -22.28 9.63 9.50
N ASN A 239 -21.17 9.89 10.18
CA ASN A 239 -21.06 9.93 11.66
C ASN A 239 -21.34 8.60 12.39
N TYR A 240 -21.09 7.46 11.73
CA TYR A 240 -21.20 6.10 12.30
C TYR A 240 -19.85 5.38 12.32
N GLY A 241 -18.73 6.10 12.40
CA GLY A 241 -17.37 5.55 12.37
C GLY A 241 -17.10 4.52 13.47
N ASP A 242 -17.80 4.59 14.60
CA ASP A 242 -17.58 3.72 15.77
C ASP A 242 -18.12 2.30 15.65
N LEU A 243 -18.89 2.02 14.60
CA LEU A 243 -19.62 0.75 14.46
C LEU A 243 -18.69 -0.47 14.48
N LEU A 244 -17.46 -0.32 13.99
CA LEU A 244 -16.46 -1.39 13.94
C LEU A 244 -15.46 -1.37 15.11
N ASN A 245 -15.59 -0.46 16.07
CA ASN A 245 -14.62 -0.32 17.17
C ASN A 245 -14.44 -1.62 17.96
N PHE A 246 -15.53 -2.32 18.26
CA PHE A 246 -15.49 -3.59 18.98
C PHE A 246 -14.65 -4.64 18.24
N ILE A 247 -14.80 -4.74 16.92
CA ILE A 247 -14.06 -5.69 16.08
C ILE A 247 -12.56 -5.32 16.07
N LEU A 248 -12.24 -4.03 15.96
CA LEU A 248 -10.85 -3.56 16.00
C LEU A 248 -10.20 -3.82 17.37
N ASP A 249 -10.93 -3.63 18.46
CA ASP A 249 -10.43 -3.87 19.81
C ASP A 249 -10.12 -5.35 20.08
N GLU A 250 -10.98 -6.26 19.62
CA GLU A 250 -10.69 -7.70 19.67
C GLU A 250 -9.51 -8.07 18.76
N PHE A 251 -9.46 -7.47 17.56
CA PHE A 251 -8.38 -7.68 16.61
C PHE A 251 -7.02 -7.31 17.22
N PHE A 252 -6.85 -6.13 17.83
CA PHE A 252 -5.55 -5.74 18.39
C PHE A 252 -5.13 -6.53 19.63
N LYS A 253 -6.08 -7.13 20.37
CA LYS A 253 -5.78 -7.99 21.52
C LYS A 253 -5.21 -9.36 21.13
N PHE A 254 -5.55 -9.85 19.94
CA PHE A 254 -5.11 -11.17 19.48
C PHE A 254 -3.65 -11.15 19.05
N LYS A 255 -2.80 -11.92 19.75
CA LYS A 255 -1.37 -12.05 19.42
C LYS A 255 -0.94 -13.51 19.46
N ILE A 256 -0.33 -13.94 18.37
CA ILE A 256 0.38 -15.21 18.29
C ILE A 256 1.87 -14.95 18.57
N TYR A 257 2.57 -15.96 19.08
CA TYR A 257 4.01 -15.93 19.29
C TYR A 257 4.76 -15.43 18.04
N GLY A 258 5.75 -14.57 18.28
CA GLY A 258 6.63 -14.01 17.27
C GLY A 258 8.03 -13.81 17.85
N THR A 259 9.03 -13.90 16.99
CA THR A 259 10.45 -13.82 17.34
C THR A 259 11.15 -12.77 16.50
N ASN A 260 12.30 -12.30 16.98
CA ASN A 260 13.15 -11.39 16.23
C ASN A 260 14.24 -12.20 15.51
N ILE A 261 14.19 -12.24 14.18
CA ILE A 261 15.20 -12.87 13.32
C ILE A 261 15.98 -11.79 12.59
N TYR A 262 17.30 -11.76 12.80
CA TYR A 262 18.19 -10.84 12.12
C TYR A 262 18.73 -11.47 10.84
N ILE A 263 18.42 -10.85 9.70
CA ILE A 263 18.97 -11.26 8.41
C ILE A 263 20.32 -10.57 8.20
N PRO A 264 21.41 -11.32 7.98
CA PRO A 264 22.71 -10.73 7.71
C PRO A 264 22.74 -10.06 6.33
N PHE A 265 23.56 -9.00 6.21
CA PHE A 265 23.65 -8.17 5.01
C PHE A 265 23.95 -8.95 3.73
N TRP A 266 24.81 -9.98 3.79
CA TRP A 266 25.15 -10.78 2.61
C TRP A 266 23.98 -11.62 2.10
N ILE A 267 23.09 -12.10 2.97
CA ILE A 267 21.86 -12.81 2.56
C ILE A 267 20.91 -11.82 1.87
N PHE A 268 20.75 -10.64 2.45
CA PHE A 268 19.91 -9.59 1.86
C PHE A 268 20.40 -9.18 0.45
N ILE A 269 21.69 -8.89 0.28
CA ILE A 269 22.26 -8.52 -1.03
C ILE A 269 22.19 -9.67 -2.03
N SER A 270 22.52 -10.90 -1.63
CA SER A 270 22.44 -12.05 -2.53
C SER A 270 20.99 -12.31 -3.00
N TYR A 271 20.00 -12.12 -2.11
CA TYR A 271 18.59 -12.18 -2.46
C TYR A 271 18.18 -11.09 -3.47
N LEU A 272 18.63 -9.85 -3.29
CA LEU A 272 18.37 -8.78 -4.26
C LEU A 272 18.98 -9.08 -5.63
N ILE A 273 20.23 -9.54 -5.68
CA ILE A 273 20.90 -9.93 -6.93
C ILE A 273 20.14 -11.08 -7.61
N ALA A 274 19.77 -12.12 -6.86
CA ALA A 274 18.99 -13.23 -7.38
C ALA A 274 17.63 -12.76 -7.93
N SER A 275 16.97 -11.81 -7.25
CA SER A 275 15.71 -11.24 -7.72
C SER A 275 15.87 -10.48 -9.03
N LEU A 276 16.97 -9.73 -9.24
CA LEU A 276 17.23 -9.05 -10.51
C LEU A 276 17.53 -10.03 -11.65
N ILE A 277 18.32 -11.08 -11.37
CA ILE A 277 18.61 -12.13 -12.37
C ILE A 277 17.34 -12.92 -12.74
N SER A 278 16.38 -13.03 -11.81
CA SER A 278 15.11 -13.71 -12.06
C SER A 278 14.25 -13.09 -13.16
N VAL A 279 14.51 -11.83 -13.55
CA VAL A 279 13.88 -11.22 -14.74
C VAL A 279 14.12 -12.09 -15.98
N ARG A 280 15.34 -12.64 -16.14
CA ARG A 280 15.69 -13.52 -17.25
C ARG A 280 15.37 -14.99 -16.98
N PHE A 281 15.56 -15.44 -15.74
CA PHE A 281 15.47 -16.86 -15.38
C PHE A 281 14.30 -17.15 -14.44
N LYS A 282 13.25 -17.79 -14.99
CA LYS A 282 12.03 -18.14 -14.25
C LYS A 282 12.28 -18.98 -12.99
N TYR A 283 13.27 -19.88 -12.99
CA TYR A 283 13.57 -20.73 -11.82
C TYR A 283 13.99 -19.91 -10.60
N LEU A 284 14.72 -18.81 -10.79
CA LEU A 284 15.09 -17.90 -9.70
C LEU A 284 13.91 -17.09 -9.19
N ALA A 285 12.86 -16.92 -10.01
CA ALA A 285 11.63 -16.28 -9.56
C ALA A 285 10.95 -17.16 -8.49
N PHE A 286 10.95 -18.50 -8.66
CA PHE A 286 10.47 -19.41 -7.62
C PHE A 286 11.34 -19.39 -6.35
N LEU A 287 12.65 -19.23 -6.49
CA LEU A 287 13.56 -19.05 -5.35
C LEU A 287 13.14 -17.84 -4.49
N CYS A 288 12.67 -16.76 -5.13
CA CYS A 288 12.16 -15.58 -4.43
C CYS A 288 10.94 -15.88 -3.54
N ILE A 289 10.19 -16.96 -3.76
CA ILE A 289 9.14 -17.39 -2.83
C ILE A 289 9.71 -18.38 -1.82
N PHE A 290 10.37 -19.43 -2.28
CA PHE A 290 10.79 -20.54 -1.41
C PHE A 290 11.79 -20.11 -0.34
N ALA A 291 12.71 -19.20 -0.65
CA ALA A 291 13.64 -18.64 0.33
C ALA A 291 12.92 -17.91 1.48
N ASN A 292 11.75 -17.33 1.21
CA ASN A 292 10.97 -16.56 2.17
C ASN A 292 10.06 -17.40 3.08
N PHE A 293 9.99 -18.72 2.86
CA PHE A 293 9.41 -19.64 3.84
C PHE A 293 10.38 -19.98 4.98
N ILE A 294 11.69 -19.89 4.72
CA ILE A 294 12.73 -20.26 5.71
C ILE A 294 12.57 -19.49 7.03
N PRO A 295 12.35 -18.15 7.03
CA PRO A 295 12.14 -17.41 8.28
C PRO A 295 10.96 -17.92 9.10
N PHE A 296 9.86 -18.36 8.47
CA PHE A 296 8.69 -18.89 9.18
C PHE A 296 8.95 -20.27 9.80
N ILE A 297 9.82 -21.08 9.17
CA ILE A 297 10.25 -22.37 9.74
C ILE A 297 11.13 -22.13 10.97
N MET A 298 12.00 -21.13 10.92
CA MET A 298 12.89 -20.76 12.03
C MET A 298 12.15 -20.26 13.29
N ILE A 299 10.87 -19.93 13.22
CA ILE A 299 10.08 -19.57 14.42
C ILE A 299 9.79 -20.79 15.29
N VAL A 300 9.71 -22.00 14.70
CA VAL A 300 9.44 -23.26 15.44
C VAL A 300 10.66 -23.74 16.21
N ILE A 301 11.86 -23.39 15.72
CA ILE A 301 13.15 -23.86 16.23
C ILE A 301 13.65 -22.93 17.33
#